data_AF-A0A0F8WEG7-F1
#
_entry.id   AF-A0A0F8WEG7-F1
#
_cell.length_a   1.000
_cell.length_b   1.000
_cell.length_c   1.000
_cell.angle_alpha   90.00
_cell.angle_beta   90.00
_cell.angle_gamma   90.00
#
_symmetry.space_group_name_H-M   'P 1'
#
loop_
_entity.id
_entity.type
_entity.pdbx_description
1 polymer ?
#
loop_
_entity_poly.entity_id
_entity_poly.type
_entity_poly.pdbx_seq_one_letter_code
_entity_poly.pdbx_strand_id
1 'polypeptide(L)'
;LDFEVNKKLCDEVAIIASKRLRNKIAGYTTHLMKRIQRGPVRGISFKLQEEERERKDQYVPEVSALDFSQHSETGKLDVDQ
;
A
#
# COMPACT_ATOMS: atom_id res chain seq x y z
N LEU A 1 14.64 11.44 0.02
CA LEU A 1 14.32 11.03 -1.37
C LEU A 1 15.03 11.98 -2.32
N ASP A 2 16.12 11.50 -2.91
CA ASP A 2 17.01 12.31 -3.75
C ASP A 2 16.77 12.07 -5.24
N PHE A 3 16.69 13.16 -6.01
CA PHE A 3 16.52 13.11 -7.46
C PHE A 3 17.76 12.61 -8.16
N GLU A 4 18.95 12.96 -7.67
CA GLU A 4 20.20 12.62 -8.34
C GLU A 4 20.52 11.12 -8.26
N VAL A 5 20.22 10.50 -7.12
CA VAL A 5 20.28 9.04 -6.96
C VAL A 5 19.31 8.33 -7.90
N ASN A 6 18.04 8.77 -7.92
CA ASN A 6 17.02 8.15 -8.79
C ASN A 6 17.34 8.32 -10.29
N LYS A 7 17.97 9.44 -10.67
CA LYS A 7 18.39 9.69 -12.06
C LYS A 7 19.44 8.68 -12.52
N LYS A 8 20.40 8.33 -11.66
CA LYS A 8 21.42 7.32 -11.94
C LYS A 8 20.81 5.91 -12.00
N LEU A 9 19.96 5.56 -11.03
CA LEU A 9 19.24 4.29 -11.02
C LEU A 9 18.39 4.07 -12.28
N CYS A 10 17.72 5.11 -12.79
CA CYS A 10 16.95 4.99 -14.02
C CYS A 10 17.80 4.62 -15.25
N ASP A 11 19.09 5.00 -15.29
CA ASP A 11 20.00 4.62 -16.37
C ASP A 11 20.51 3.18 -16.24
N GLU A 12 20.61 2.66 -15.02
CA GLU A 12 21.03 1.27 -14.76
C GLU A 12 19.89 0.27 -15.00
N VAL A 13 18.66 0.65 -14.67
CA VAL A 13 17.50 -0.24 -14.71
C VAL A 13 16.85 -0.30 -16.10
N ALA A 14 16.91 0.77 -16.89
CA ALA A 14 16.20 0.87 -18.16
C ALA A 14 16.99 1.59 -19.25
N ILE A 15 16.80 1.16 -20.50
CA ILE A 15 17.38 1.83 -21.66
C ILE A 15 16.50 3.05 -22.01
N ILE A 16 17.00 4.25 -21.71
CA ILE A 16 16.26 5.51 -21.94
C ILE A 16 16.96 6.32 -23.03
N ALA A 17 16.26 6.56 -24.14
CA ALA A 17 16.83 7.17 -25.34
C ALA A 17 17.26 8.64 -25.18
N SER A 18 16.64 9.42 -24.28
CA SER A 18 16.95 10.86 -24.14
C SER A 18 17.12 11.30 -22.69
N LYS A 19 18.06 12.23 -22.48
CA LYS A 19 18.30 12.89 -21.20
C LYS A 19 17.05 13.57 -20.63
N ARG A 20 16.25 14.21 -21.49
CA ARG A 20 15.00 14.88 -21.06
C ARG A 20 13.96 13.86 -20.58
N LEU A 21 13.84 12.71 -21.26
CA LEU A 21 12.91 11.66 -20.85
C LEU A 21 13.34 11.05 -19.51
N ARG A 22 14.64 10.74 -19.35
CA ARG A 22 15.22 10.27 -18.08
C ARG A 22 14.89 11.21 -16.92
N ASN A 23 15.10 12.52 -17.10
CA ASN A 23 14.82 13.50 -16.06
C ASN A 23 13.32 13.54 -15.68
N LYS A 24 12.41 13.38 -16.66
CA LYS A 24 10.97 13.29 -16.38
C LYS A 24 10.62 12.03 -15.59
N ILE A 25 11.18 10.88 -15.97
CA ILE A 25 10.95 9.61 -15.27
C ILE A 25 11.49 9.69 -13.85
N ALA A 26 12.75 10.08 -13.66
CA ALA A 26 13.36 10.26 -12.35
C ALA A 26 12.56 11.25 -11.48
N GLY A 27 12.10 12.36 -12.07
CA GLY A 27 11.25 13.35 -11.40
C GLY A 27 9.93 12.75 -10.92
N TYR A 28 9.22 12.03 -11.79
CA TYR A 28 7.97 11.37 -11.42
C TYR A 28 8.17 10.31 -10.34
N THR A 29 9.23 9.50 -10.45
CA THR A 29 9.60 8.50 -9.43
C THR A 29 9.85 9.15 -8.08
N THR A 30 10.61 10.26 -8.02
CA THR A 30 10.82 10.98 -6.73
C THR A 30 9.52 11.50 -6.14
N HIS A 31 8.60 11.97 -6.98
CA HIS A 31 7.29 12.45 -6.53
C HIS A 31 6.42 11.30 -5.99
N LEU A 32 6.40 10.16 -6.67
CA LEU A 32 5.72 8.94 -6.22
C LEU A 32 6.25 8.45 -4.89
N MET A 33 7.57 8.38 -4.72
CA MET A 33 8.17 7.91 -3.46
C MET A 33 7.79 8.81 -2.28
N LYS A 34 7.69 10.13 -2.48
CA LYS A 34 7.20 11.06 -1.45
C LYS A 34 5.73 10.82 -1.10
N ARG A 35 4.92 10.39 -2.06
CA ARG A 35 3.52 10.04 -1.84
C ARG A 35 3.37 8.71 -1.11
N ILE A 36 4.19 7.71 -1.45
CA ILE A 36 4.21 6.40 -0.79
C ILE A 36 4.52 6.53 0.71
N GLN A 37 5.42 7.44 1.08
CA GLN A 37 5.71 7.74 2.49
C GLN A 37 4.50 8.24 3.28
N ARG A 38 3.52 8.87 2.62
CA ARG A 38 2.29 9.35 3.25
C ARG A 38 1.19 8.29 3.32
N GLY A 39 1.26 7.27 2.47
CA GLY A 39 0.25 6.23 2.39
C GLY A 39 0.25 5.50 1.04
N PRO A 40 -0.61 4.47 0.89
CA PRO A 40 -0.72 3.72 -0.34
C PRO A 40 -1.17 4.61 -1.50
N VAL A 41 -0.48 4.51 -2.63
CA VAL A 41 -0.79 5.28 -3.84
C VAL A 41 -1.61 4.41 -4.79
N ARG A 42 -2.80 4.89 -5.17
CA ARG A 42 -3.67 4.19 -6.12
C ARG A 42 -2.95 3.92 -7.44
N GLY A 43 -3.07 2.67 -7.94
CA GLY A 43 -2.49 2.25 -9.21
C GLY A 43 -1.00 1.85 -9.13
N ILE A 44 -0.44 1.78 -7.93
CA ILE A 44 0.91 1.30 -7.68
C ILE A 44 0.81 0.22 -6.63
N SER A 45 1.27 -0.99 -6.96
CA SER A 45 1.54 -2.03 -5.98
C SER A 45 3.04 -2.30 -5.96
N PHE A 46 3.57 -2.51 -4.76
CA PHE A 46 4.91 -3.04 -4.60
C PHE A 46 4.87 -4.14 -3.55
N LYS A 47 5.75 -5.12 -3.70
CA LYS A 47 5.74 -6.37 -2.95
C LYS A 47 5.56 -6.20 -1.43
N LEU A 48 6.26 -5.23 -0.84
CA LEU A 48 6.15 -4.97 0.61
C LEU A 48 4.73 -4.49 1.03
N GLN A 49 4.04 -3.71 0.20
CA GLN A 49 2.64 -3.32 0.47
C GLN A 49 1.69 -4.51 0.38
N GLU A 50 1.95 -5.44 -0.52
CA GLU A 50 1.15 -6.66 -0.68
C GLU A 50 1.31 -7.56 0.55
N GLU A 51 2.55 -7.80 0.99
CA GLU A 51 2.86 -8.58 2.20
C GLU A 51 2.28 -7.96 3.48
N GLU A 52 2.27 -6.62 3.59
CA GLU A 52 1.62 -5.93 4.72
C GLU A 52 0.10 -5.99 4.67
N ARG A 53 -0.50 -5.97 3.47
CA ARG A 53 -1.95 -6.17 3.30
C ARG A 53 -2.35 -7.58 3.69
N GLU A 54 -1.62 -8.59 3.20
CA GLU A 54 -1.90 -10.01 3.51
C GLU A 54 -1.87 -10.28 5.03
N ARG A 55 -0.89 -9.73 5.76
CA ARG A 55 -0.84 -9.86 7.23
C ARG A 55 -2.01 -9.20 7.95
N LYS A 56 -2.50 -8.06 7.44
CA LYS A 56 -3.65 -7.36 8.03
C LYS A 56 -4.96 -8.07 7.72
N ASP A 57 -5.12 -8.57 6.50
CA ASP A 57 -6.32 -9.27 6.07
C ASP A 57 -6.44 -10.65 6.75
N GLN A 58 -5.33 -11.27 7.11
CA GLN A 58 -5.30 -12.56 7.83
C GLN A 58 -5.54 -12.43 9.36
N TYR A 59 -5.83 -11.23 9.88
CA TYR A 59 -6.07 -11.02 11.30
C TYR A 59 -7.37 -11.72 11.75
N VAL A 60 -7.23 -12.74 12.59
CA VAL A 60 -8.35 -13.43 13.25
C VAL A 60 -8.42 -12.93 14.71
N PRO A 61 -9.51 -12.26 15.12
CA PRO A 61 -9.67 -11.82 16.50
C PRO A 61 -9.90 -13.03 17.43
N GLU A 62 -9.49 -12.91 18.69
CA GLU A 62 -9.68 -13.97 19.70
C GLU A 62 -11.17 -14.20 20.03
N VAL A 63 -11.97 -13.13 20.01
CA VAL A 63 -13.42 -13.18 20.23
C VAL A 63 -14.11 -12.89 18.90
N SER A 64 -14.99 -13.81 18.49
CA SER A 64 -15.81 -13.60 17.30
C SER A 64 -16.85 -12.52 17.59
N ALA A 65 -17.05 -11.59 16.65
CA ALA A 65 -18.15 -10.60 16.74
C ALA A 65 -19.55 -11.26 16.80
N LEU A 66 -19.64 -12.55 16.49
CA LEU A 66 -20.83 -13.38 16.54
C LEU A 66 -20.96 -14.17 17.85
N ASP A 67 -20.07 -13.99 18.83
CA ASP A 67 -20.13 -14.76 20.07
C ASP A 67 -21.30 -14.26 20.95
N PHE A 68 -22.36 -15.07 20.99
CA PHE A 68 -23.60 -14.79 21.69
C PHE A 68 -23.50 -14.88 23.21
N SER A 69 -22.39 -15.43 23.74
CA SER A 69 -22.22 -15.68 25.18
C SER A 69 -22.04 -14.40 26.00
N GLN A 70 -21.59 -13.29 25.39
CA GLN A 70 -21.29 -12.04 26.10
C GLN A 70 -22.28 -10.89 25.84
N HIS A 71 -23.19 -11.01 24.86
CA HIS A 71 -23.96 -9.85 24.38
C HIS A 71 -25.49 -9.90 24.56
N SER A 72 -26.13 -11.02 24.91
CA SER A 72 -27.55 -10.99 25.32
C SER A 72 -27.99 -12.25 26.06
N GLU A 73 -28.80 -12.09 27.10
CA GLU A 73 -29.53 -13.19 27.77
C GLU A 73 -30.59 -13.85 26.85
N THR A 74 -30.75 -13.41 25.60
CA THR A 74 -31.85 -13.82 24.71
C THR A 74 -31.44 -14.32 23.33
N GLY A 75 -30.14 -14.41 23.00
CA GLY A 75 -29.64 -15.15 21.84
C GLY A 75 -30.18 -14.69 20.48
N LYS A 76 -30.58 -13.41 20.34
CA LYS A 76 -31.07 -12.83 19.08
C LYS A 76 -30.18 -11.69 18.61
N LEU A 77 -29.81 -11.73 17.33
CA LEU A 77 -29.21 -10.59 16.61
C LEU A 77 -30.33 -9.62 16.26
N ASP A 78 -30.23 -8.37 16.67
CA ASP A 78 -31.00 -7.29 16.05
C ASP A 78 -30.37 -7.02 14.68
N VAL A 79 -31.13 -7.32 13.63
CA VAL A 79 -30.73 -7.03 12.25
C VAL A 79 -31.43 -5.72 11.91
N ASP A 80 -30.66 -4.64 11.78
CA ASP A 80 -31.19 -3.35 11.33
C ASP A 80 -31.85 -3.54 9.94
N GLN A 81 -33.16 -3.25 9.86
CA GLN A 81 -33.99 -3.32 8.66
C GLN A 81 -33.71 -2.19 7.67
#